data_AF-A0A451AHM0-F1
#
_entry.id   AF-A0A451AHM0-F1
#
_cell.length_a   1.000
_cell.length_b   1.000
_cell.length_c   1.000
_cell.angle_alpha   90.00
_cell.angle_beta   90.00
_cell.angle_gamma   90.00
#
_symmetry.space_group_name_H-M   'P 1'
#
loop_
_entity.id
_entity.type
_entity.pdbx_description
1 polymer ?
#
loop_
_entity_poly.entity_id
_entity_poly.type
_entity_poly.pdbx_seq_one_letter_code
_entity_poly.pdbx_strand_id
1 'polypeptide(L)'
;MLGAIAGDIIGSVYEYEWNNIKSKEFDLFSQKSFFTDDSVLTIALADAILHGNDYGQVMRRYYRRYPNAGYGRSFHRWASIPDTGPYNSWGNGSAMRTSPVGYAFDNLDEVLWKAAHYASFTHNHPEGIKGGSSGKGVLWCYFQIETGIVADSRIW
;
A
#
# COMPACT_ATOMS: atom_id res chain seq x y z
N MET A 1 9.13 4.38 3.59
CA MET A 1 8.86 3.20 2.74
C MET A 1 9.41 1.90 3.33
N LEU A 2 10.68 1.84 3.77
CA LEU A 2 11.25 0.60 4.34
C LEU A 2 10.45 0.04 5.51
N GLY A 3 9.99 0.88 6.44
CA GLY A 3 9.12 0.43 7.55
C GLY A 3 7.78 -0.20 7.11
N ALA A 4 7.22 0.24 5.97
CA ALA A 4 5.99 -0.37 5.44
C ALA A 4 6.27 -1.77 4.86
N ILE A 5 7.37 -1.92 4.12
CA ILE A 5 7.83 -3.21 3.57
C ILE A 5 8.25 -4.16 4.70
N ALA A 6 8.96 -3.66 5.72
CA ALA A 6 9.32 -4.43 6.89
C ALA A 6 8.06 -4.89 7.63
N GLY A 7 7.09 -3.99 7.87
CA GLY A 7 5.83 -4.33 8.52
C GLY A 7 5.05 -5.43 7.79
N ASP A 8 4.99 -5.37 6.46
CA ASP A 8 4.40 -6.41 5.62
C ASP A 8 5.11 -7.77 5.81
N ILE A 9 6.44 -7.80 5.65
CA ILE A 9 7.24 -9.03 5.78
C ILE A 9 7.14 -9.63 7.19
N ILE A 10 7.19 -8.79 8.23
CA ILE A 10 7.03 -9.19 9.63
C ILE A 10 5.62 -9.79 9.86
N GLY A 11 4.58 -9.12 9.35
CA GLY A 11 3.18 -9.49 9.55
C GLY A 11 2.75 -10.76 8.77
N SER A 12 3.40 -11.06 7.64
CA SER A 12 3.02 -12.14 6.72
C SER A 12 2.82 -13.51 7.38
N VAL A 13 3.59 -13.83 8.42
CA VAL A 13 3.53 -15.13 9.11
C VAL A 13 2.36 -15.26 10.08
N TYR A 14 1.77 -14.13 10.48
CA TYR A 14 0.70 -14.02 11.47
C TYR A 14 -0.68 -13.77 10.84
N GLU A 15 -0.76 -13.48 9.54
CA GLU A 15 -1.99 -13.10 8.85
C GLU A 15 -2.97 -14.26 8.65
N TYR A 16 -2.48 -15.50 8.58
CA TYR A 16 -3.34 -16.67 8.44
C TYR A 16 -4.08 -16.99 9.75
N GLU A 17 -5.36 -17.35 9.63
CA GLU A 17 -6.35 -17.45 10.73
C GLU A 17 -5.88 -18.21 11.99
N TRP A 18 -4.91 -19.11 11.85
CA TRP A 18 -4.38 -19.98 12.91
C TRP A 18 -3.15 -19.42 13.65
N ASN A 19 -2.52 -18.34 13.16
CA ASN A 19 -1.30 -17.75 13.71
C ASN A 19 -1.49 -16.32 14.25
N ASN A 20 -2.73 -15.84 14.33
CA ASN A 20 -3.00 -14.51 14.84
C ASN A 20 -2.56 -14.36 16.31
N ILE A 21 -1.79 -13.31 16.57
CA ILE A 21 -1.33 -12.96 17.92
C ILE A 21 -1.85 -11.57 18.32
N LYS A 22 -2.11 -11.38 19.61
CA LYS A 22 -2.42 -10.06 20.22
C LYS A 22 -1.30 -9.64 21.19
N SER A 23 -0.07 -9.96 20.84
CA SER A 23 1.12 -9.70 21.64
C SER A 23 2.04 -8.72 20.92
N LYS A 24 2.82 -7.96 21.69
CA LYS A 24 3.97 -7.18 21.17
C LYS A 24 5.27 -8.00 21.19
N GLU A 25 5.23 -9.17 21.82
CA GLU A 25 6.32 -10.14 21.83
C GLU A 25 6.17 -11.05 20.60
N PHE A 26 6.95 -10.77 19.56
CA PHE A 26 7.00 -11.56 18.34
C PHE A 26 8.38 -11.43 17.68
N ASP A 27 8.74 -12.44 16.90
CA ASP A 27 9.98 -12.40 16.12
C ASP A 27 9.80 -11.46 14.94
N LEU A 28 10.73 -10.52 14.76
CA LEU A 28 10.69 -9.60 13.61
C LEU A 28 10.81 -10.38 12.29
N PHE A 29 11.79 -11.28 12.18
CA PHE A 29 12.01 -12.06 10.97
C PHE A 29 12.17 -13.53 11.29
N SER A 30 11.52 -14.38 10.49
CA SER A 30 11.69 -15.82 10.51
C SER A 30 11.99 -16.33 9.11
N GLN A 31 12.44 -17.58 8.99
CA GLN A 31 12.61 -18.22 7.68
C GLN A 31 11.29 -18.35 6.89
N LYS A 32 10.14 -18.14 7.55
CA LYS A 32 8.82 -18.17 6.94
C LYS A 32 8.33 -16.78 6.52
N SER A 33 9.05 -15.70 6.84
CA SER A 33 8.65 -14.34 6.47
C SER A 33 8.78 -14.14 4.96
N PHE A 34 7.74 -13.59 4.33
CA PHE A 34 7.70 -13.29 2.89
C PHE A 34 7.00 -11.95 2.65
N PHE A 35 7.28 -11.32 1.52
CA PHE A 35 6.58 -10.10 1.10
C PHE A 35 5.22 -10.44 0.50
N THR A 36 4.23 -9.57 0.66
CA THR A 36 2.88 -9.77 0.10
C THR A 36 2.56 -8.76 -0.99
N ASP A 37 1.30 -8.69 -1.42
CA ASP A 37 0.81 -7.69 -2.33
C ASP A 37 0.97 -6.26 -1.80
N ASP A 38 1.01 -6.06 -0.49
CA ASP A 38 1.29 -4.76 0.12
C ASP A 38 2.65 -4.21 -0.30
N SER A 39 3.72 -5.00 -0.19
CA SER A 39 5.05 -4.61 -0.68
C SER A 39 5.07 -4.43 -2.20
N VAL A 40 4.47 -5.35 -2.95
CA VAL A 40 4.46 -5.30 -4.41
C VAL A 40 3.79 -4.02 -4.91
N LEU A 41 2.63 -3.69 -4.36
CA LEU A 41 1.83 -2.54 -4.78
C LEU A 41 2.39 -1.21 -4.25
N THR A 42 3.04 -1.22 -3.08
CA THR A 42 3.83 -0.08 -2.58
C THR A 42 4.97 0.26 -3.55
N ILE A 43 5.73 -0.74 -4.00
CA ILE A 43 6.82 -0.52 -4.96
C ILE A 43 6.25 -0.09 -6.32
N ALA A 44 5.14 -0.67 -6.76
CA ALA A 44 4.48 -0.27 -8.00
C ALA A 44 4.05 1.21 -7.99
N LEU A 45 3.55 1.71 -6.86
CA LEU A 45 3.20 3.12 -6.71
C LEU A 45 4.44 4.02 -6.73
N ALA A 46 5.51 3.64 -6.02
CA ALA A 46 6.76 4.38 -6.06
C ALA A 46 7.36 4.45 -7.48
N ASP A 47 7.38 3.32 -8.21
CA ASP A 47 7.83 3.25 -9.60
C ASP A 47 7.02 4.17 -10.52
N ALA A 48 5.70 4.20 -10.33
CA ALA A 48 4.82 5.04 -11.13
C ALA A 48 5.03 6.53 -10.84
N ILE A 49 5.24 6.91 -9.58
CA ILE A 49 5.55 8.30 -9.19
C ILE A 49 6.90 8.74 -9.78
N LEU A 50 7.95 7.94 -9.59
CA LEU A 50 9.31 8.28 -10.02
C LEU A 50 9.43 8.50 -11.53
N HIS A 51 8.65 7.75 -12.32
CA HIS A 51 8.71 7.80 -13.77
C HIS A 51 7.53 8.54 -14.42
N GLY A 52 6.60 9.08 -13.63
CA GLY A 52 5.40 9.77 -14.14
C GLY A 52 4.46 8.85 -14.95
N ASN A 53 4.41 7.57 -14.63
CA ASN A 53 3.60 6.58 -15.34
C ASN A 53 2.17 6.47 -14.80
N ASP A 54 1.26 5.94 -15.63
CA ASP A 54 -0.11 5.62 -15.19
C ASP A 54 -0.12 4.53 -14.11
N TYR A 55 -0.76 4.83 -12.98
CA TYR A 55 -0.77 3.97 -11.80
C TYR A 55 -1.44 2.62 -12.08
N GLY A 56 -2.54 2.62 -12.83
CA GLY A 56 -3.27 1.41 -13.20
C GLY A 56 -2.39 0.45 -14.02
N GLN A 57 -1.68 0.98 -15.01
CA GLN A 57 -0.78 0.20 -15.85
C GLN A 57 0.40 -0.37 -15.07
N VAL A 58 1.04 0.42 -14.21
CA VAL A 58 2.17 -0.08 -13.40
C VAL A 58 1.69 -1.15 -12.41
N MET A 59 0.55 -0.96 -11.74
CA MET A 59 -0.03 -1.99 -10.86
C MET A 59 -0.27 -3.31 -11.60
N ARG A 60 -0.86 -3.26 -12.80
CA ARG A 60 -1.09 -4.47 -13.63
C ARG A 60 0.21 -5.14 -14.06
N ARG A 61 1.23 -4.35 -14.39
CA ARG A 61 2.57 -4.84 -14.73
C ARG A 61 3.21 -5.58 -13.56
N TYR A 62 3.14 -5.02 -12.35
CA TYR A 62 3.68 -5.65 -11.14
C TYR A 62 2.89 -6.89 -10.74
N TYR A 63 1.55 -6.84 -10.82
CA TYR A 63 0.69 -8.01 -10.63
C TYR A 63 1.09 -9.18 -11.53
N ARG A 64 1.33 -8.93 -12.83
CA ARG A 64 1.74 -9.98 -13.77
C ARG A 64 3.11 -10.59 -13.44
N ARG A 65 4.01 -9.80 -12.83
CA ARG A 65 5.33 -10.28 -12.40
C ARG A 65 5.25 -11.09 -11.11
N TYR A 66 4.33 -10.74 -10.22
CA TYR A 66 4.15 -11.38 -8.91
C TYR A 66 2.70 -11.81 -8.71
N PRO A 67 2.14 -12.75 -9.50
CA PRO A 67 0.72 -13.07 -9.43
C PRO A 67 0.31 -13.76 -8.13
N ASN A 68 1.23 -14.42 -7.44
CA ASN A 68 0.95 -15.21 -6.23
C ASN A 68 1.29 -14.48 -4.92
N ALA A 69 1.29 -13.14 -4.92
CA ALA A 69 1.70 -12.33 -3.77
C ALA A 69 0.64 -12.20 -2.66
N GLY A 70 -0.54 -12.81 -2.80
CA GLY A 70 -1.58 -12.77 -1.75
C GLY A 70 -2.77 -11.85 -2.03
N TYR A 71 -2.92 -11.33 -3.25
CA TYR A 71 -3.98 -10.36 -3.56
C TYR A 71 -5.39 -10.86 -3.22
N GLY A 72 -6.24 -9.92 -2.81
CA GLY A 72 -7.68 -10.17 -2.70
C GLY A 72 -8.31 -10.59 -4.03
N ARG A 73 -9.32 -11.47 -3.97
CA ARG A 73 -10.03 -12.03 -5.13
C ARG A 73 -10.49 -10.98 -6.15
N SER A 74 -10.98 -9.84 -5.67
CA SER A 74 -11.46 -8.77 -6.52
C SER A 74 -10.32 -8.02 -7.23
N PHE A 75 -9.17 -7.84 -6.56
CA PHE A 75 -7.99 -7.26 -7.18
C PHE A 75 -7.42 -8.18 -8.25
N HIS A 76 -7.35 -9.49 -7.98
CA HIS A 76 -6.99 -10.50 -8.98
C HIS A 76 -7.83 -10.37 -10.26
N ARG A 77 -9.16 -10.27 -10.11
CA ARG A 77 -10.08 -10.09 -11.24
C ARG A 77 -9.82 -8.78 -11.99
N TRP A 78 -9.64 -7.67 -11.28
CA TRP A 78 -9.32 -6.39 -11.89
C TRP A 78 -8.01 -6.45 -12.66
N ALA A 79 -6.92 -6.89 -12.03
CA ALA A 79 -5.59 -6.85 -12.62
C ALA A 79 -5.42 -7.80 -13.82
N SER A 80 -6.15 -8.93 -13.82
CA SER A 80 -6.10 -9.95 -14.89
C SER A 80 -6.83 -9.57 -16.17
N ILE A 81 -7.90 -8.78 -16.09
CA ILE A 81 -8.71 -8.40 -17.26
C ILE A 81 -8.32 -6.99 -17.72
N PRO A 82 -7.75 -6.81 -18.93
CA PRO A 82 -7.46 -5.50 -19.50
C PRO A 82 -8.70 -4.61 -19.55
N ASP A 83 -8.50 -3.29 -19.47
CA ASP A 83 -9.56 -2.27 -19.60
C ASP A 83 -10.77 -2.42 -18.67
N THR A 84 -10.60 -3.15 -17.57
CA THR A 84 -11.60 -3.14 -16.49
C THR A 84 -11.51 -1.84 -15.71
N GLY A 85 -12.65 -1.15 -15.64
CA GLY A 85 -12.84 -0.03 -14.74
C GLY A 85 -12.72 -0.45 -13.26
N PRO A 86 -12.61 0.52 -12.35
CA PRO A 86 -12.54 0.25 -10.91
C PRO A 86 -13.78 -0.52 -10.42
N TYR A 87 -13.59 -1.44 -9.47
CA TYR A 87 -14.60 -2.45 -9.10
C TYR A 87 -15.39 -2.13 -7.81
N ASN A 88 -15.49 -0.86 -7.42
CA ASN A 88 -16.29 -0.37 -6.29
C ASN A 88 -15.95 -1.08 -4.97
N SER A 89 -14.66 -1.21 -4.67
CA SER A 89 -14.18 -1.83 -3.44
C SER A 89 -14.26 -0.89 -2.23
N TRP A 90 -14.58 -1.48 -1.07
CA TRP A 90 -14.78 -0.83 0.23
C TRP A 90 -13.65 -1.16 1.21
N GLY A 91 -12.66 -1.93 0.75
CA GLY A 91 -11.56 -2.42 1.58
C GLY A 91 -10.53 -1.33 1.92
N ASN A 92 -9.71 -1.64 2.90
CA ASN A 92 -8.56 -0.83 3.34
C ASN A 92 -7.33 -0.97 2.42
N GLY A 93 -7.37 -1.83 1.39
CA GLY A 93 -6.23 -2.09 0.50
C GLY A 93 -5.72 -0.86 -0.26
N SER A 94 -6.52 0.21 -0.39
CA SER A 94 -6.03 1.48 -0.92
C SER A 94 -5.07 2.20 0.05
N ALA A 95 -5.27 2.06 1.36
CA ALA A 95 -4.54 2.74 2.43
C ALA A 95 -3.19 2.09 2.78
N MET A 96 -3.08 0.78 2.58
CA MET A 96 -1.90 -0.02 2.99
C MET A 96 -0.64 0.33 2.19
N ARG A 97 -0.84 0.85 0.99
CA ARG A 97 0.17 0.99 -0.06
C ARG A 97 0.44 2.44 -0.48
N THR A 98 -0.15 3.43 0.20
CA THR A 98 -0.05 4.86 -0.14
C THR A 98 1.21 5.55 0.41
N SER A 99 2.02 4.85 1.20
CA SER A 99 3.23 5.41 1.82
C SER A 99 4.22 6.11 0.87
N PRO A 100 4.38 5.71 -0.42
CA PRO A 100 5.26 6.44 -1.34
C PRO A 100 4.77 7.86 -1.67
N VAL A 101 3.46 8.12 -1.65
CA VAL A 101 2.92 9.45 -1.94
C VAL A 101 3.33 10.44 -0.86
N GLY A 102 3.21 10.05 0.41
CA GLY A 102 3.62 10.89 1.53
C GLY A 102 5.13 11.09 1.65
N TYR A 103 5.94 10.30 0.93
CA TYR A 103 7.39 10.51 0.83
C TYR A 103 7.76 11.41 -0.37
N ALA A 104 6.99 11.36 -1.45
CA ALA A 104 7.35 12.00 -2.71
C ALA A 104 6.84 13.45 -2.85
N PHE A 105 5.89 13.88 -2.04
CA PHE A 105 5.25 15.19 -2.14
C PHE A 105 5.21 15.90 -0.78
N ASP A 106 5.53 17.19 -0.77
CA ASP A 106 5.66 17.99 0.46
C ASP A 106 4.38 18.76 0.83
N ASN A 107 3.41 18.83 -0.08
CA ASN A 107 2.14 19.55 0.12
C ASN A 107 1.01 18.58 0.48
N LEU A 108 0.31 18.85 1.60
CA LEU A 108 -0.80 18.01 2.07
C LEU A 108 -1.89 17.85 1.00
N ASP A 109 -2.30 18.93 0.34
CA ASP A 109 -3.36 18.86 -0.66
C ASP A 109 -2.95 17.99 -1.85
N GLU A 110 -1.67 18.06 -2.25
CA GLU A 110 -1.12 17.22 -3.31
C GLU A 110 -1.02 15.75 -2.87
N VAL A 111 -0.56 15.49 -1.64
CA VAL A 111 -0.52 14.15 -1.04
C VAL A 111 -1.92 13.53 -1.02
N LEU A 112 -2.92 14.26 -0.53
CA LEU A 112 -4.31 13.81 -0.46
C LEU A 112 -4.89 13.55 -1.85
N TRP A 113 -4.63 14.44 -2.80
CA TRP A 113 -5.09 14.29 -4.17
C TRP A 113 -4.46 13.09 -4.86
N LYS A 114 -3.13 12.92 -4.76
CA LYS A 114 -2.39 11.79 -5.35
C LYS A 114 -2.81 10.46 -4.72
N ALA A 115 -3.02 10.43 -3.41
CA ALA A 115 -3.55 9.27 -2.68
C ALA A 115 -4.96 8.90 -3.14
N ALA A 116 -5.86 9.89 -3.25
CA ALA A 116 -7.23 9.69 -3.75
C ALA A 116 -7.24 9.20 -5.20
N HIS A 117 -6.42 9.81 -6.06
CA HIS A 117 -6.30 9.44 -7.46
C HIS A 117 -5.83 7.99 -7.59
N TYR A 118 -4.81 7.60 -6.83
CA TYR A 118 -4.34 6.22 -6.80
C TYR A 118 -5.40 5.22 -6.28
N ALA A 119 -6.13 5.58 -5.21
CA ALA A 119 -7.21 4.75 -4.68
C ALA A 119 -8.33 4.54 -5.71
N SER A 120 -8.62 5.55 -6.54
CA SER A 120 -9.73 5.53 -7.50
C SER A 120 -9.65 4.42 -8.55
N PHE A 121 -8.46 3.91 -8.86
CA PHE A 121 -8.25 2.83 -9.84
C PHE A 121 -8.81 1.47 -9.37
N THR A 122 -8.99 1.26 -8.07
CA THR A 122 -9.49 -0.01 -7.51
C THR A 122 -10.65 0.18 -6.52
N HIS A 123 -10.72 1.35 -5.87
CA HIS A 123 -11.69 1.71 -4.84
C HIS A 123 -12.41 3.01 -5.24
N ASN A 124 -13.33 2.94 -6.21
CA ASN A 124 -14.14 4.09 -6.64
C ASN A 124 -15.42 4.30 -5.82
N HIS A 125 -15.60 3.59 -4.69
CA HIS A 125 -16.64 3.92 -3.72
C HIS A 125 -16.20 5.15 -2.90
N PRO A 126 -17.09 6.11 -2.58
CA PRO A 126 -16.74 7.28 -1.77
C PRO A 126 -16.02 6.94 -0.46
N GLU A 127 -16.35 5.81 0.17
CA GLU A 127 -15.67 5.33 1.38
C GLU A 127 -14.29 4.73 1.13
N GLY A 128 -14.05 4.12 -0.03
CA GLY A 128 -12.73 3.59 -0.41
C GLY A 128 -11.76 4.69 -0.85
N ILE A 129 -12.28 5.76 -1.46
CA ILE A 129 -11.56 7.02 -1.71
C ILE A 129 -11.24 7.69 -0.37
N LYS A 130 -12.23 7.80 0.54
CA LYS A 130 -11.98 8.26 1.91
C LYS A 130 -10.98 7.36 2.62
N GLY A 131 -11.03 6.04 2.50
CA GLY A 131 -10.06 5.13 3.11
C GLY A 131 -8.64 5.34 2.57
N GLY A 132 -8.51 5.62 1.27
CA GLY A 132 -7.24 6.00 0.65
C GLY A 132 -6.69 7.35 1.14
N SER A 133 -7.55 8.35 1.34
CA SER A 133 -7.19 9.70 1.79
C SER A 133 -7.18 9.91 3.31
N SER A 134 -7.88 9.06 4.06
CA SER A 134 -8.03 9.08 5.53
C SER A 134 -7.35 7.89 6.20
N GLY A 135 -6.70 7.05 5.39
CA GLY A 135 -5.98 5.89 5.88
C GLY A 135 -4.92 6.35 6.88
N LYS A 136 -4.76 5.59 7.97
CA LYS A 136 -3.74 5.85 8.99
C LYS A 136 -2.35 6.08 8.36
N GLY A 137 -2.05 5.47 7.21
CA GLY A 137 -0.82 5.70 6.44
C GLY A 137 -0.67 7.12 5.87
N VAL A 138 -1.73 7.73 5.33
CA VAL A 138 -1.66 9.12 4.81
C VAL A 138 -1.59 10.13 5.94
N LEU A 139 -2.37 9.91 7.01
CA LEU A 139 -2.31 10.76 8.21
C LEU A 139 -0.97 10.64 8.95
N TRP A 140 -0.38 9.44 8.97
CA TRP A 140 0.95 9.19 9.53
C TRP A 140 2.06 9.82 8.69
N CYS A 141 1.99 9.73 7.37
CA CYS A 141 2.92 10.45 6.50
C CYS A 141 2.80 11.97 6.65
N TYR A 142 1.59 12.51 6.78
CA TYR A 142 1.40 13.94 7.06
C TYR A 142 1.94 14.34 8.45
N PHE A 143 1.72 13.51 9.48
CA PHE A 143 2.31 13.72 10.80
C PHE A 143 3.84 13.75 10.76
N GLN A 144 4.48 12.94 9.91
CA GLN A 144 5.94 12.98 9.69
C GLN A 144 6.40 14.27 8.99
N ILE A 145 5.60 14.82 8.06
CA ILE A 145 5.87 16.10 7.38
C ILE A 145 5.75 17.29 8.35
N GLU A 146 4.67 17.38 9.13
CA GLU A 146 4.43 18.51 10.04
C GLU A 146 5.39 18.55 11.24
N THR A 147 5.81 17.39 11.74
CA THR A 147 6.66 17.33 12.94
C THR A 147 8.16 17.39 12.65
N GLY A 148 8.56 17.38 11.37
CA GLY A 148 9.96 17.29 10.98
C GLY A 148 10.64 15.98 11.40
N ILE A 149 9.86 15.01 11.90
CA ILE A 149 10.31 13.66 12.19
C ILE A 149 10.32 12.92 10.85
N VAL A 150 11.30 13.26 10.02
CA VAL A 150 11.84 12.31 9.06
C VAL A 150 12.23 11.11 9.90
N ALA A 151 11.68 9.93 9.60
CA ALA A 151 12.18 8.71 10.21
C ALA A 151 13.70 8.68 9.97
N ASP A 152 14.48 9.04 10.98
CA ASP A 152 15.92 8.85 10.98
C ASP A 152 16.11 7.39 10.65
N SER A 153 16.81 7.11 9.56
CA SER A 153 17.17 5.78 9.07
C SER A 153 18.03 4.96 10.05
N ARG A 154 18.03 5.34 11.34
CA ARG A 154 18.72 4.70 12.46
C ARG A 154 17.78 4.04 13.46
N ILE A 155 16.46 4.07 13.25
CA ILE A 155 15.53 3.37 14.13
C ILE A 155 14.58 2.52 13.26
N TRP A 156 15.10 1.34 12.90
CA TRP A 156 14.43 0.15 12.37
C TRP A 156 13.80 0.25 10.97
#